data_AF-A0A2E5WIW4-F1
#
_entry.id   AF-A0A2E5WIW4-F1
#
_cell.length_a   1.000
_cell.length_b   1.000
_cell.length_c   1.000
_cell.angle_alpha   90.00
_cell.angle_beta   90.00
_cell.angle_gamma   90.00
#
_symmetry.space_group_name_H-M   'P 1'
#
loop_
_entity.id
_entity.type
_entity.pdbx_description
1 polymer ?
#
loop_
_entity_poly.entity_id
_entity_poly.type
_entity_poly.pdbx_seq_one_letter_code
_entity_poly.pdbx_strand_id
1 'polypeptide(L)'
;MNNSQSISILFGVIVGVISLITALLLGVNDTEKLLTAGIISIFSSTLLFAIITENLFDKKIKEIYKSFERIRNQEFERVQVDTSILRNINPLRGINEEIYNYASLK
;
A
#
# COMPACT_ATOMS: atom_id res chain seq x y z
N MET A 1 -0.27 -11.31 -16.78
CA MET A 1 0.55 -11.43 -15.56
C MET A 1 0.38 -10.16 -14.75
N ASN A 2 0.10 -10.26 -13.46
CA ASN A 2 0.02 -9.08 -12.59
C ASN A 2 1.38 -8.37 -12.60
N ASN A 3 1.42 -7.03 -12.60
CA ASN A 3 2.68 -6.28 -12.63
C ASN A 3 3.63 -6.72 -11.51
N SER A 4 3.11 -7.02 -10.31
CA SER A 4 3.87 -7.53 -9.17
C SER A 4 4.60 -8.85 -9.46
N GLN A 5 3.91 -9.83 -10.06
CA GLN A 5 4.52 -11.13 -10.41
C GLN A 5 5.60 -10.99 -11.50
N SER A 6 5.39 -10.07 -12.45
CA SER A 6 6.37 -9.83 -13.50
C SER A 6 7.65 -9.21 -12.94
N ILE A 7 7.50 -8.29 -11.98
CA ILE A 7 8.62 -7.64 -11.30
C ILE A 7 9.39 -8.62 -10.42
N SER A 8 8.71 -9.53 -9.70
CA SER A 8 9.40 -10.53 -8.87
C SER A 8 10.21 -11.52 -9.71
N ILE A 9 9.69 -11.94 -10.87
CA ILE A 9 10.43 -12.79 -11.82
C ILE A 9 11.66 -12.05 -12.36
N LEU A 10 11.50 -10.79 -12.77
CA LEU A 10 12.62 -9.97 -13.25
C LEU A 10 13.70 -9.84 -12.18
N PHE A 11 13.31 -9.59 -10.94
CA PHE A 11 14.23 -9.53 -9.80
C PHE A 11 14.96 -10.86 -9.59
N GLY A 12 14.25 -11.99 -9.64
CA GLY A 12 14.84 -13.31 -9.54
C GLY A 12 15.89 -13.58 -10.61
N VAL A 13 15.61 -13.21 -11.86
CA VAL A 13 16.59 -13.36 -12.96
C VAL A 13 17.84 -12.53 -12.71
N ILE A 14 17.70 -11.27 -12.27
CA ILE A 14 18.84 -10.40 -11.94
C ILE A 14 19.71 -11.03 -10.85
N VAL A 15 19.11 -11.51 -9.76
CA VAL A 15 19.86 -12.16 -8.67
C VAL A 15 20.51 -13.47 -9.12
N GLY A 16 19.85 -14.22 -10.00
CA GLY A 16 20.41 -15.40 -10.64
C GLY A 16 21.69 -15.10 -11.41
N VAL A 17 21.66 -14.07 -12.25
CA VAL A 17 22.83 -13.61 -13.03
C VAL A 17 23.96 -13.15 -12.11
N ILE A 18 23.66 -12.35 -11.08
CA ILE A 18 24.66 -11.89 -10.11
C ILE A 18 25.28 -13.08 -9.38
N SER A 19 24.47 -14.07 -8.99
CA SER A 19 24.93 -15.28 -8.31
C SER A 19 25.85 -16.12 -9.19
N LEU A 20 25.52 -16.27 -10.48
CA LEU A 20 26.36 -16.96 -11.47
C LEU A 20 27.70 -16.23 -11.66
N ILE A 21 27.68 -14.91 -11.84
CA ILE A 21 28.90 -14.09 -11.95
C ILE A 21 29.75 -14.24 -10.68
N THR A 22 29.12 -14.21 -9.51
CA THR A 22 29.82 -14.36 -8.22
C THR A 22 30.47 -15.74 -8.10
N ALA A 23 29.75 -16.80 -8.46
CA ALA A 23 30.29 -18.16 -8.44
C ALA A 23 31.48 -18.33 -9.40
N LEU A 24 31.41 -17.72 -10.59
CA LEU A 24 32.53 -17.67 -11.54
C LEU A 24 33.74 -16.92 -10.97
N LEU A 25 33.52 -15.76 -10.33
CA LEU A 25 34.58 -15.00 -9.67
C LEU A 25 35.24 -15.76 -8.51
N LEU A 26 34.50 -16.64 -7.85
CA LEU A 26 35.00 -17.52 -6.79
C LEU A 26 35.72 -18.78 -7.32
N GLY A 27 35.89 -18.90 -8.64
CA GLY A 27 36.61 -20.01 -9.26
C GLY A 27 35.81 -21.31 -9.37
N VAL A 28 34.48 -21.25 -9.28
CA VAL A 28 33.62 -22.40 -9.54
C VAL A 28 33.56 -22.63 -11.05
N ASN A 29 34.23 -23.69 -11.52
CA ASN A 29 34.28 -24.05 -12.95
C ASN A 29 33.37 -25.23 -13.30
N ASP A 30 32.81 -25.89 -12.29
CA ASP A 30 31.91 -27.02 -12.44
C ASP A 30 30.53 -26.53 -12.91
N THR A 31 30.13 -26.97 -14.11
CA THR A 31 28.89 -26.52 -14.76
C THR A 31 27.66 -26.92 -13.97
N GLU A 32 27.66 -28.09 -13.32
CA GLU A 32 26.53 -28.55 -12.51
C GLU A 32 26.34 -27.65 -11.28
N LYS A 33 27.45 -27.27 -10.63
CA LYS A 33 27.42 -26.36 -9.47
C LYS A 33 26.96 -24.96 -9.86
N LEU A 34 27.41 -24.45 -11.00
CA LEU A 34 26.99 -23.15 -11.52
C LEU A 34 25.51 -23.12 -11.84
N LEU A 35 25.00 -24.11 -12.58
CA LEU A 35 23.58 -24.22 -12.90
C LEU A 35 22.73 -24.35 -11.66
N THR A 36 23.15 -25.19 -10.71
CA THR A 36 22.44 -25.38 -9.45
C THR A 36 22.37 -24.08 -8.65
N ALA A 37 23.49 -23.35 -8.54
CA ALA A 37 23.52 -22.05 -7.87
C ALA A 37 22.62 -21.02 -8.56
N GLY A 38 22.68 -20.93 -9.89
CA GLY A 38 21.83 -20.02 -10.66
C GLY A 38 20.34 -20.31 -10.49
N ILE A 39 19.93 -21.57 -10.61
CA ILE A 39 18.52 -21.99 -10.46
C ILE A 39 18.05 -21.69 -9.04
N ILE A 40 18.78 -22.11 -8.01
CA ILE A 40 18.39 -21.87 -6.61
C ILE A 40 18.27 -20.37 -6.34
N SER A 41 19.21 -19.56 -6.81
CA SER A 41 19.17 -18.10 -6.64
C SER A 41 17.98 -17.46 -7.33
N ILE A 42 17.62 -17.88 -8.55
CA ILE A 42 16.46 -17.34 -9.27
C ILE A 42 15.16 -17.66 -8.53
N PHE A 43 14.94 -18.94 -8.19
CA PHE A 43 13.69 -19.37 -7.58
C PHE A 43 13.52 -18.80 -6.16
N SER A 44 14.56 -18.87 -5.34
CA SER A 44 14.52 -18.31 -3.98
C SER A 44 14.22 -16.83 -3.99
N SER A 45 14.92 -16.06 -4.83
CA SER A 45 14.77 -14.60 -4.89
C SER A 45 13.43 -14.18 -5.48
N THR A 46 12.92 -14.91 -6.47
CA THR A 46 11.58 -14.66 -7.03
C THR A 46 10.50 -14.82 -5.98
N LEU A 47 10.55 -15.92 -5.22
CA LEU A 47 9.61 -16.19 -4.12
C LEU A 47 9.70 -15.13 -3.02
N LEU A 48 10.92 -14.83 -2.58
CA LEU A 48 11.16 -13.88 -1.51
C LEU A 48 10.66 -12.47 -1.89
N PHE A 49 10.92 -12.05 -3.13
CA PHE A 49 10.43 -10.77 -3.63
C PHE A 49 8.90 -10.76 -3.80
N ALA A 50 8.29 -11.86 -4.25
CA ALA A 50 6.84 -11.97 -4.35
C ALA A 50 6.17 -11.78 -2.98
N ILE A 51 6.67 -12.47 -1.95
CA ILE A 51 6.16 -12.38 -0.57
C ILE A 51 6.33 -10.96 0.00
N ILE A 52 7.53 -10.38 -0.16
CA ILE A 52 7.80 -9.01 0.31
C ILE A 52 6.88 -8.01 -0.37
N THR A 53 6.70 -8.15 -1.68
CA THR A 53 5.90 -7.22 -2.48
C THR A 53 4.43 -7.30 -2.09
N GLU A 54 3.89 -8.51 -1.87
CA GLU A 54 2.53 -8.70 -1.36
C GLU A 54 2.35 -8.03 0.00
N ASN A 55 3.27 -8.25 0.95
CA ASN A 55 3.22 -7.62 2.27
C ASN A 55 3.39 -6.09 2.22
N LEU A 56 4.24 -5.56 1.33
CA LEU A 56 4.41 -4.12 1.12
C LEU A 56 3.15 -3.49 0.52
N PHE A 57 2.51 -4.14 -0.45
CA PHE A 57 1.26 -3.67 -1.02
C PHE A 57 0.15 -3.63 0.03
N ASP A 58 0.02 -4.68 0.84
CA ASP A 58 -0.96 -4.71 1.95
C ASP A 58 -0.74 -3.57 2.94
N LYS A 59 0.52 -3.31 3.31
CA LYS A 59 0.85 -2.17 4.20
C LYS A 59 0.50 -0.84 3.56
N LYS A 60 0.86 -0.61 2.30
CA LYS A 60 0.54 0.64 1.60
C LYS A 60 -0.97 0.84 1.46
N ILE A 61 -1.71 -0.21 1.13
CA ILE A 61 -3.17 -0.15 1.03
C ILE A 61 -3.78 0.24 2.38
N LYS A 62 -3.33 -0.36 3.48
CA LYS A 62 -3.78 0.03 4.84
C LYS A 62 -3.47 1.48 5.17
N GLU A 63 -2.29 1.99 4.80
CA GLU A 63 -1.93 3.40 5.00
C GLU A 63 -2.82 4.34 4.18
N ILE A 64 -3.15 3.97 2.95
CA ILE A 64 -4.07 4.74 2.10
C ILE A 64 -5.46 4.80 2.75
N TYR A 65 -6.01 3.67 3.20
CA TYR A 65 -7.29 3.66 3.90
C TYR A 65 -7.27 4.50 5.18
N LYS A 66 -6.20 4.41 5.98
CA LYS A 66 -6.02 5.24 7.18
C LYS A 66 -5.94 6.73 6.84
N SER A 67 -5.35 7.08 5.70
CA SER A 67 -5.25 8.46 5.23
C SER A 67 -6.61 8.98 4.78
N PHE A 68 -7.38 8.18 4.04
CA PHE A 68 -8.77 8.50 3.69
C PHE A 68 -9.66 8.64 4.94
N GLU A 69 -9.50 7.76 5.93
CA GLU A 69 -10.23 7.86 7.19
C GLU A 69 -9.89 9.14 7.95
N ARG A 70 -8.63 9.57 7.97
CA ARG A 70 -8.23 10.86 8.53
C ARG A 70 -8.85 12.05 7.78
N ILE A 71 -8.81 12.03 6.46
CA ILE A 71 -9.41 13.10 5.63
C ILE A 71 -10.91 13.18 5.90
N ARG A 72 -11.59 12.02 5.89
CA ARG A 72 -13.01 11.90 6.23
C ARG A 72 -13.31 12.47 7.62
N ASN A 73 -12.54 12.07 8.63
CA ASN A 73 -12.76 12.53 10.00
C ASN A 73 -12.45 14.02 10.18
N GLN A 74 -11.47 14.57 9.45
CA GLN A 74 -11.20 16.01 9.41
C GLN A 74 -12.31 16.82 8.73
N GLU A 75 -12.95 16.28 7.69
CA GLU A 75 -14.13 16.91 7.09
C GLU A 75 -15.33 16.89 8.03
N PHE A 76 -15.54 15.79 8.76
CA PHE A 76 -16.63 15.71 9.76
C PHE A 76 -16.36 16.53 11.03
N GLU A 77 -15.11 16.69 11.48
CA GLU A 77 -14.77 17.60 12.59
C GLU A 77 -15.06 19.07 12.24
N ARG A 78 -14.94 19.46 10.95
CA ARG A 78 -15.34 20.80 10.48
C ARG A 78 -16.85 20.99 10.35
N VAL A 79 -17.64 19.91 10.44
CA VAL A 79 -19.12 19.96 10.44
C VAL A 79 -19.69 20.01 11.87
N GLN A 80 -18.88 20.36 12.87
CA GLN A 80 -19.40 21.12 14.01
C GLN A 80 -19.50 22.59 13.61
N VAL A 81 -20.41 22.89 12.68
CA VAL A 81 -20.75 24.28 12.38
C VAL A 81 -21.46 24.80 13.62
N ASP A 82 -20.77 25.65 14.36
CA ASP A 82 -21.32 26.37 15.51
C ASP A 82 -22.58 27.10 15.05
N THR A 83 -23.75 26.50 15.34
CA THR A 83 -25.06 26.97 14.87
C THR A 83 -25.37 28.39 15.33
N SER A 84 -24.64 28.86 16.35
CA SER A 84 -24.65 30.25 16.82
C SER A 84 -24.22 31.25 15.75
N ILE A 85 -23.24 30.90 14.90
CA ILE A 85 -22.71 31.78 13.84
C ILE A 85 -23.67 31.82 12.65
N LEU A 86 -24.23 30.66 12.27
CA LEU A 86 -25.26 30.56 11.22
C LEU A 86 -26.54 31.35 11.61
N ARG A 87 -26.93 31.32 12.88
CA ARG A 87 -28.09 32.06 13.40
C ARG A 87 -27.92 33.59 13.32
N ASN A 88 -26.69 34.08 13.48
CA ASN A 88 -26.39 35.51 13.37
C ASN A 88 -26.39 36.02 11.92
N ILE A 89 -26.03 35.17 10.95
CA ILE A 89 -25.95 35.55 9.53
C ILE A 89 -27.28 35.29 8.80
N ASN A 90 -27.97 34.20 9.12
CA ASN A 90 -29.29 33.87 8.57
C ASN A 90 -30.15 33.06 9.58
N PRO A 91 -30.96 33.74 10.40
CA PRO A 91 -31.68 33.12 11.51
C PRO A 91 -32.71 32.08 11.04
N LEU A 92 -33.30 32.23 9.86
CA LEU A 92 -34.28 31.28 9.31
C LEU A 92 -33.63 29.96 8.92
N ARG A 93 -32.41 30.01 8.37
CA ARG A 93 -31.67 28.81 7.99
C ARG A 93 -31.18 28.04 9.22
N GLY A 94 -30.73 28.76 10.25
CA GLY A 94 -30.33 28.17 11.53
C GLY A 94 -31.47 27.43 12.24
N ILE A 95 -32.67 28.02 12.29
CA ILE A 95 -33.85 27.38 12.90
C ILE A 95 -34.25 26.10 12.14
N ASN A 96 -34.18 26.12 10.79
CA ASN A 96 -34.58 24.97 9.98
C ASN A 96 -33.62 23.76 10.15
N GLU A 97 -32.32 24.03 10.28
CA GLU A 97 -31.31 23.02 10.60
C GLU A 97 -31.48 22.46 12.03
N GLU A 98 -31.89 23.29 12.98
CA GLU A 98 -32.15 22.88 14.37
C GLU A 98 -33.40 21.99 14.48
N ILE A 99 -34.47 22.33 13.75
CA ILE A 99 -35.68 21.49 13.63
C ILE A 99 -35.35 20.14 12.99
N TYR A 100 -34.55 20.14 11.92
CA TYR A 100 -34.14 18.92 11.24
C TYR A 100 -33.31 18.01 12.15
N ASN A 101 -32.35 18.58 12.89
CA ASN A 101 -31.52 17.85 13.85
C ASN A 101 -32.37 17.27 15.00
N TYR A 102 -33.33 18.04 15.53
CA TYR A 102 -34.24 17.56 16.58
C TYR A 102 -35.17 16.43 16.09
N ALA A 103 -35.63 16.51 14.84
CA ALA A 103 -36.43 15.46 14.22
C ALA A 103 -35.61 14.20 13.92
N SER A 104 -34.31 14.33 13.64
CA SER A 104 -33.41 13.20 13.36
C SER A 104 -32.94 12.43 14.60
N LEU A 105 -33.13 13.01 15.80
CA LEU A 105 -32.76 12.42 17.10
C LEU A 105 -33.91 11.64 17.77
N LYS A 106 -35.06 11.49 17.09
CA LYS A 106 -36.23 10.74 17.57
C LYS A 106 -36.54 9.56 16.64
#